data_AF-A0A7X8SUS1-F1
#
_entry.id   AF-A0A7X8SUS1-F1
#
_cell.length_a   1.000
_cell.length_b   1.000
_cell.length_c   1.000
_cell.angle_alpha   90.00
_cell.angle_beta   90.00
_cell.angle_gamma   90.00
#
_symmetry.space_group_name_H-M   'P 1'
#
loop_
_entity.id
_entity.type
_entity.pdbx_description
1 polymer ?
#
loop_
_entity_poly.entity_id
_entity_poly.type
_entity_poly.pdbx_seq_one_letter_code
_entity_poly.pdbx_strand_id
1 'polypeptide(L)'
;MPDAATETIIRPIEKADLPTLLALYQHLNAEDPMLDPQVAESRFADILAHPGMTIFAAFDGEKATSSVTLVVIPNLTRAGAPYALIENVVTHADYRQRGLAGQVIGKAVETAWERNCYKAMLLTGSKDPATLRFYANCGFQQDKTGFQIRRPG
;
A
#
# COMPACT_ATOMS: atom_id res chain seq x y z
N MET A 1 20.00 28.04 4.38
CA MET A 1 19.74 27.64 2.98
C MET A 1 18.44 26.86 3.01
N PRO A 2 17.42 27.15 2.17
CA PRO A 2 16.29 26.25 2.08
C PRO A 2 16.82 24.93 1.54
N ASP A 3 16.60 23.86 2.30
CA ASP A 3 16.93 22.49 1.92
C ASP A 3 16.33 22.24 0.53
N ALA A 4 17.14 21.82 -0.43
CA ALA A 4 16.64 21.44 -1.73
C ALA A 4 15.71 20.26 -1.47
N ALA A 5 14.39 20.47 -1.55
CA ALA A 5 13.40 19.43 -1.32
C ALA A 5 13.75 18.26 -2.25
N THR A 6 14.22 17.16 -1.67
CA THR A 6 14.52 15.94 -2.43
C THR A 6 13.24 15.57 -3.16
N GLU A 7 13.33 15.46 -4.48
CA GLU A 7 12.18 15.10 -5.30
C GLU A 7 11.69 13.72 -4.84
N THR A 8 10.45 13.68 -4.35
CA THR A 8 9.83 12.41 -3.95
C THR A 8 9.48 11.63 -5.21
N ILE A 9 10.10 10.47 -5.39
CA ILE A 9 9.85 9.58 -6.52
C ILE A 9 8.88 8.49 -6.11
N ILE A 10 7.82 8.27 -6.89
CA ILE A 10 6.86 7.18 -6.67
C ILE A 10 7.03 6.14 -7.78
N ARG A 11 7.36 4.91 -7.39
CA ARG A 11 7.56 3.80 -8.33
C ARG A 11 7.18 2.46 -7.71
N PRO A 12 6.99 1.40 -8.52
CA PRO A 12 7.01 0.04 -8.02
C PRO A 12 8.33 -0.23 -7.29
N ILE A 13 8.23 -1.01 -6.21
CA ILE A 13 9.41 -1.54 -5.54
C ILE A 13 10.04 -2.68 -6.34
N GLU A 14 11.35 -2.83 -6.20
CA GLU A 14 12.18 -3.82 -6.84
C GLU A 14 12.85 -4.72 -5.79
N LYS A 15 13.53 -5.78 -6.24
CA LYS A 15 14.19 -6.75 -5.35
C LYS A 15 15.14 -6.08 -4.34
N ALA A 16 15.86 -5.04 -4.77
CA ALA A 16 16.83 -4.32 -3.95
C ALA A 16 16.18 -3.49 -2.82
N ASP A 17 14.89 -3.15 -2.94
CA ASP A 17 14.21 -2.29 -1.96
C ASP A 17 13.73 -3.05 -0.72
N LEU A 18 13.93 -4.37 -0.65
CA LEU A 18 13.45 -5.19 0.49
C LEU A 18 13.88 -4.62 1.86
N PRO A 19 15.15 -4.23 2.09
CA PRO A 19 15.55 -3.73 3.40
C PRO A 19 14.80 -2.46 3.81
N THR A 20 14.63 -1.50 2.89
CA THR A 20 13.90 -0.26 3.21
C THR A 20 12.40 -0.48 3.35
N LEU A 21 11.83 -1.45 2.63
CA LEU A 21 10.41 -1.79 2.75
C LEU A 21 10.11 -2.46 4.11
N LEU A 22 10.97 -3.38 4.55
CA LEU A 22 10.85 -4.01 5.87
C LEU A 22 10.97 -2.99 7.00
N ALA A 23 11.92 -2.05 6.90
CA ALA A 23 12.06 -0.95 7.85
C ALA A 23 10.79 -0.08 7.89
N LEU A 24 10.19 0.22 6.72
CA LEU A 24 8.94 0.97 6.64
C LEU A 24 7.77 0.23 7.29
N TYR A 25 7.66 -1.10 7.15
CA TYR A 25 6.57 -1.88 7.74
C TYR A 25 6.59 -1.93 9.27
N GLN A 26 7.72 -1.66 9.93
CA GLN A 26 7.75 -1.47 11.38
C GLN A 26 6.90 -0.27 11.84
N HIS A 27 6.63 0.69 10.95
CA HIS A 27 5.70 1.80 11.22
C HIS A 27 4.23 1.46 10.98
N LEU A 28 3.94 0.31 10.36
CA LEU A 28 2.57 -0.17 10.12
C LEU A 28 2.05 -0.89 11.36
N ASN A 29 2.81 -1.86 11.86
CA ASN A 29 2.54 -2.60 13.08
C ASN A 29 3.81 -2.70 13.92
N ALA A 30 3.93 -1.87 14.96
CA ALA A 30 5.14 -1.81 15.78
C ALA A 30 5.41 -3.09 16.60
N GLU A 31 4.37 -3.91 16.82
CA GLU A 31 4.43 -5.15 17.61
C GLU A 31 4.78 -6.38 16.75
N ASP A 32 4.84 -6.25 15.41
CA ASP A 32 5.16 -7.39 14.55
C ASP A 32 6.63 -7.82 14.78
N PRO A 33 6.91 -9.12 14.94
CA PRO A 33 8.28 -9.59 15.11
C PRO A 33 9.08 -9.33 13.84
N MET A 34 10.38 -9.10 14.01
CA MET A 34 11.29 -9.08 12.86
C MET A 34 11.21 -10.40 12.11
N LEU A 35 11.00 -10.31 10.80
CA LEU A 35 11.06 -11.48 9.93
C LEU A 35 12.48 -12.03 9.89
N ASP A 36 12.59 -13.35 9.90
CA ASP A 36 13.81 -14.03 9.49
C ASP A 36 14.19 -13.57 8.06
N PRO A 37 15.46 -13.20 7.81
CA PRO A 37 15.87 -12.66 6.51
C PRO A 37 15.56 -13.60 5.33
N GLN A 38 15.73 -14.91 5.50
CA GLN A 38 15.49 -15.88 4.43
C GLN A 38 13.99 -16.02 4.15
N VAL A 39 13.16 -15.99 5.19
CA VAL A 39 11.71 -15.94 5.04
C VAL A 39 11.27 -14.65 4.34
N ALA A 40 11.83 -13.50 4.72
CA ALA A 40 11.52 -12.23 4.10
C ALA A 40 11.88 -12.21 2.61
N GLU A 41 13.08 -12.65 2.24
CA GLU A 41 13.52 -12.74 0.84
C GLU A 41 12.63 -13.68 0.01
N SER A 42 12.30 -14.86 0.56
CA SER A 42 11.44 -15.83 -0.12
C SER A 42 10.03 -15.25 -0.35
N ARG A 43 9.40 -14.69 0.68
CA ARG A 43 8.05 -14.12 0.57
C ARG A 43 8.02 -12.90 -0.35
N PHE A 44 9.09 -12.11 -0.34
CA PHE A 44 9.21 -10.97 -1.22
C PHE A 44 9.35 -11.36 -2.69
N ALA A 45 10.10 -12.42 -2.98
CA ALA A 45 10.17 -12.99 -4.32
C ALA A 45 8.79 -13.48 -4.79
N ASP A 46 8.02 -14.14 -3.92
CA ASP A 46 6.64 -14.56 -4.22
C ASP A 46 5.75 -13.34 -4.55
N ILE A 47 5.85 -12.26 -3.78
CA ILE A 47 5.11 -11.01 -4.01
C ILE A 47 5.46 -10.39 -5.37
N LEU A 48 6.76 -10.26 -5.67
CA LEU A 48 7.24 -9.68 -6.93
C LEU A 48 6.80 -10.50 -8.14
N ALA A 49 6.69 -11.82 -7.99
CA ALA A 49 6.25 -12.72 -9.03
C ALA A 49 4.71 -12.83 -9.15
N HIS A 50 3.94 -12.35 -8.16
CA HIS A 50 2.49 -12.57 -8.11
C HIS A 50 1.75 -11.74 -9.18
N PRO A 51 1.07 -12.39 -10.14
CA PRO A 51 0.31 -11.67 -11.16
C PRO A 51 -0.77 -10.78 -10.53
N GLY A 52 -0.78 -9.50 -10.89
CA GLY A 52 -1.75 -8.53 -10.38
C GLY A 52 -1.37 -7.90 -9.04
N MET A 53 -0.31 -8.33 -8.36
CA MET A 53 0.19 -7.64 -7.17
C MET A 53 1.26 -6.63 -7.55
N THR A 54 1.22 -5.44 -6.95
CA THR A 54 2.29 -4.44 -7.09
C THR A 54 2.36 -3.63 -5.81
N ILE A 55 3.54 -3.51 -5.23
CA ILE A 55 3.76 -2.60 -4.11
C ILE A 55 4.38 -1.32 -4.69
N PHE A 56 3.69 -0.20 -4.51
CA PHE A 56 4.22 1.12 -4.83
C PHE A 56 4.81 1.75 -3.58
N ALA A 57 5.91 2.47 -3.74
CA ALA A 57 6.50 3.25 -2.66
C ALA A 57 6.91 4.65 -3.13
N ALA A 58 6.79 5.61 -2.22
CA ALA A 58 7.40 6.92 -2.31
C ALA A 58 8.80 6.87 -1.70
N PHE A 59 9.78 7.39 -2.42
CA PHE A 59 11.19 7.39 -2.04
C PHE A 59 11.70 8.80 -1.77
N ASP A 60 12.44 8.95 -0.68
CA ASP A 60 13.35 10.08 -0.42
C ASP A 60 14.78 9.52 -0.50
N GLY A 61 15.44 9.74 -1.64
CA GLY A 61 16.65 9.00 -2.00
C GLY A 61 16.40 7.50 -2.10
N GLU A 62 17.13 6.70 -1.33
CA GLU A 62 16.96 5.23 -1.26
C GLU A 62 15.91 4.81 -0.20
N LYS A 63 15.43 5.73 0.62
CA LYS A 63 14.52 5.42 1.72
C LYS A 63 13.07 5.39 1.24
N ALA A 64 12.40 4.25 1.38
CA ALA A 64 10.95 4.15 1.26
C ALA A 64 10.29 4.86 2.46
N THR A 65 9.50 5.90 2.16
CA THR A 65 8.87 6.78 3.17
C THR A 65 7.37 6.57 3.28
N SER A 66 6.74 6.06 2.22
CA SER A 66 5.35 5.61 2.22
C SER A 66 5.17 4.48 1.23
N SER A 67 4.28 3.53 1.51
CA SER A 67 3.96 2.46 0.58
C SER A 67 2.48 2.09 0.58
N VAL A 68 2.09 1.38 -0.47
CA VAL A 68 0.78 0.76 -0.64
C VAL A 68 0.93 -0.52 -1.45
N THR A 69 0.19 -1.57 -1.08
CA THR A 69 0.04 -2.77 -1.90
C THR A 69 -1.24 -2.68 -2.73
N LEU A 70 -1.11 -2.75 -4.05
CA LEU A 70 -2.20 -2.96 -4.99
C LEU A 70 -2.33 -4.44 -5.31
N VAL A 71 -3.55 -4.98 -5.26
CA VAL A 71 -3.86 -6.34 -5.72
C VAL A 71 -5.01 -6.30 -6.70
N VAL A 72 -4.74 -6.56 -7.98
CA VAL A 72 -5.73 -6.69 -9.05
C VAL A 72 -6.18 -8.13 -9.17
N ILE A 73 -7.49 -8.34 -9.05
CA ILE A 73 -8.12 -9.66 -8.96
C ILE A 73 -9.02 -9.87 -10.19
N PRO A 74 -8.77 -10.93 -10.99
CA PRO A 74 -9.67 -11.35 -12.06
C PRO A 74 -11.07 -11.68 -11.53
N ASN A 75 -12.10 -11.45 -12.34
CA ASN A 75 -13.47 -11.56 -11.89
C ASN A 75 -14.39 -11.93 -13.07
N LEU A 76 -15.49 -12.62 -12.79
CA LEU A 76 -16.51 -12.98 -13.80
C LEU A 76 -17.75 -12.07 -13.73
N THR A 77 -17.97 -11.39 -12.60
CA THR A 77 -19.08 -10.43 -12.47
C THR A 77 -18.78 -9.15 -13.24
N ARG A 78 -19.78 -8.27 -13.40
CA ARG A 78 -19.60 -6.98 -14.10
C ARG A 78 -18.96 -7.13 -15.48
N ALA A 79 -19.49 -8.07 -16.26
CA ALA A 79 -19.01 -8.42 -17.60
C ALA A 79 -17.52 -8.83 -17.67
N GLY A 80 -17.00 -9.44 -16.60
CA GLY A 80 -15.61 -9.92 -16.56
C GLY A 80 -14.58 -8.87 -16.14
N ALA A 81 -15.01 -7.65 -15.78
CA ALA A 81 -14.08 -6.60 -15.36
C ALA A 81 -13.42 -6.98 -14.00
N PRO A 82 -12.09 -6.86 -13.87
CA PRO A 82 -11.40 -7.12 -12.60
C PRO A 82 -11.77 -6.10 -11.53
N TYR A 83 -11.33 -6.33 -10.30
CA TYR A 83 -11.38 -5.33 -9.23
C TYR A 83 -10.07 -5.32 -8.45
N ALA A 84 -9.82 -4.22 -7.73
CA ALA A 84 -8.60 -4.06 -6.95
C ALA A 84 -8.86 -4.06 -5.44
N LEU A 85 -7.87 -4.53 -4.68
CA LEU A 85 -7.71 -4.28 -3.26
C LEU A 85 -6.50 -3.37 -3.03
N ILE A 86 -6.63 -2.50 -2.03
CA ILE A 86 -5.57 -1.63 -1.51
C ILE A 86 -5.27 -2.08 -0.09
N GLU A 87 -4.03 -2.51 0.14
CA GLU A 87 -3.58 -3.12 1.39
C GLU A 87 -2.28 -2.47 1.89
N ASN A 88 -1.97 -2.68 3.17
CA ASN A 88 -0.70 -2.31 3.80
C ASN A 88 -0.25 -0.85 3.56
N VAL A 89 -1.19 0.09 3.58
CA VAL A 89 -0.87 1.52 3.46
C VAL A 89 -0.12 1.96 4.71
N VAL A 90 1.10 2.45 4.53
CA VAL A 90 1.92 2.98 5.62
C VAL A 90 2.70 4.20 5.18
N THR A 91 2.91 5.12 6.13
CA THR A 91 3.86 6.24 5.99
C THR A 91 4.73 6.27 7.24
N HIS A 92 6.04 6.36 7.03
CA HIS A 92 7.04 6.54 8.07
C HIS A 92 6.65 7.71 8.97
N ALA A 93 6.79 7.58 10.30
CA ALA A 93 6.30 8.55 11.27
C ALA A 93 6.77 9.99 10.97
N ASP A 94 8.07 10.18 10.75
CA ASP A 94 8.68 11.48 10.44
C ASP A 94 8.28 12.09 9.09
N TYR A 95 7.63 11.30 8.22
CA TYR A 95 7.20 11.69 6.87
C TYR A 95 5.68 11.84 6.75
N ARG A 96 4.93 11.67 7.85
CA ARG A 96 3.48 11.88 7.88
C ARG A 96 3.11 13.34 7.64
N GLN A 97 1.85 13.56 7.25
CA GLN A 97 1.29 14.90 6.96
C GLN A 97 1.94 15.64 5.77
N ARG A 98 2.70 14.93 4.92
CA ARG A 98 3.31 15.46 3.68
C ARG A 98 2.59 15.04 2.39
N GLY A 99 1.41 14.42 2.52
CA GLY A 99 0.60 13.95 1.38
C GLY A 99 1.05 12.64 0.72
N LEU A 100 2.16 12.04 1.15
CA LEU A 100 2.77 10.84 0.53
C LEU A 100 1.82 9.65 0.39
N ALA A 101 1.08 9.32 1.45
CA ALA A 101 0.10 8.23 1.43
C ALA A 101 -0.96 8.42 0.34
N GLY A 102 -1.46 9.66 0.18
CA GLY A 102 -2.44 9.99 -0.85
C GLY A 102 -1.84 9.85 -2.26
N GLN A 103 -0.58 10.21 -2.46
CA GLN A 103 0.09 10.08 -3.74
C GLN A 103 0.33 8.61 -4.12
N VAL A 104 0.80 7.76 -3.19
CA VAL A 104 1.00 6.33 -3.49
C VAL A 104 -0.34 5.61 -3.73
N ILE A 105 -1.38 5.94 -2.95
CA ILE A 105 -2.75 5.44 -3.19
C ILE A 105 -3.24 5.89 -4.57
N GLY A 106 -3.06 7.16 -4.92
CA GLY A 106 -3.43 7.71 -6.22
C GLY A 106 -2.79 6.92 -7.36
N LYS A 107 -1.49 6.62 -7.25
CA LYS A 107 -0.79 5.81 -8.26
C LYS A 107 -1.34 4.38 -8.34
N ALA A 108 -1.64 3.76 -7.20
CA ALA A 108 -2.22 2.42 -7.16
C ALA A 108 -3.63 2.37 -7.79
N VAL A 109 -4.46 3.38 -7.51
CA VAL A 109 -5.81 3.50 -8.05
C VAL A 109 -5.79 3.79 -9.55
N GLU A 110 -4.93 4.69 -10.02
CA GLU A 110 -4.69 4.92 -11.46
C GLU A 110 -4.28 3.63 -12.17
N THR A 111 -3.32 2.89 -11.61
CA THR A 111 -2.87 1.60 -12.16
C THR A 111 -4.00 0.56 -12.19
N ALA A 112 -4.91 0.57 -11.22
CA ALA A 112 -6.10 -0.29 -11.23
C ALA A 112 -7.04 0.08 -12.39
N TRP A 113 -7.26 1.37 -12.65
CA TRP A 113 -8.07 1.84 -13.77
C TRP A 113 -7.46 1.50 -15.13
N GLU A 114 -6.14 1.65 -15.29
CA GLU A 114 -5.41 1.23 -16.50
C GLU A 114 -5.60 -0.26 -16.79
N ARG A 115 -5.80 -1.08 -15.75
CA ARG A 115 -6.09 -2.52 -15.84
C ARG A 115 -7.59 -2.83 -15.96
N ASN A 116 -8.42 -1.82 -16.25
CA ASN A 116 -9.87 -1.91 -16.40
C ASN A 116 -10.60 -2.44 -15.15
N CYS A 117 -10.04 -2.24 -13.95
CA CYS A 117 -10.77 -2.54 -12.73
C CYS A 117 -12.05 -1.72 -12.67
N TYR A 118 -13.18 -2.33 -12.33
CA TYR A 118 -14.44 -1.56 -12.18
C TYR A 118 -14.55 -0.90 -10.80
N LYS A 119 -13.73 -1.31 -9.83
CA LYS A 119 -13.61 -0.70 -8.50
C LYS A 119 -12.26 -1.02 -7.85
N ALA A 120 -11.88 -0.21 -6.86
CA ALA A 120 -10.84 -0.50 -5.88
C ALA A 120 -11.45 -0.44 -4.46
N MET A 121 -11.03 -1.35 -3.58
CA MET A 121 -11.55 -1.44 -2.20
C MET A 121 -10.41 -1.47 -1.19
N LEU A 122 -10.68 -0.97 0.01
CA LEU A 122 -9.78 -1.03 1.16
C LEU A 122 -10.61 -1.36 2.40
N LEU A 123 -10.02 -2.10 3.35
CA LEU A 123 -10.55 -2.26 4.69
C LEU A 123 -9.55 -1.69 5.70
N THR A 124 -10.00 -0.85 6.63
CA THR A 124 -9.18 -0.36 7.74
C THR A 124 -9.79 -0.76 9.07
N GLY A 125 -8.95 -1.20 10.02
CA GLY A 125 -9.36 -1.41 11.41
C GLY A 125 -9.39 -0.11 12.24
N SER A 126 -8.93 1.01 11.67
CA SER A 126 -8.90 2.29 12.37
C SER A 126 -10.32 2.82 12.61
N LYS A 127 -10.58 3.25 13.85
CA LYS A 127 -11.79 3.98 14.23
C LYS A 127 -11.54 5.49 14.36
N ASP A 128 -10.30 5.92 14.14
CA ASP A 128 -9.92 7.33 14.23
C ASP A 128 -10.57 8.13 13.08
N PRO A 129 -11.41 9.12 13.37
CA PRO A 129 -12.04 9.96 12.36
C PRO A 129 -11.05 10.65 11.41
N ALA A 130 -9.82 10.94 11.84
CA ALA A 130 -8.81 11.53 10.97
C ALA A 130 -8.35 10.54 9.89
N THR A 131 -8.16 9.27 10.26
CA THR A 131 -7.84 8.19 9.30
C THR A 131 -9.00 7.97 8.32
N LEU A 132 -10.24 7.95 8.79
CA LEU A 132 -11.42 7.79 7.92
C LEU A 132 -11.56 8.95 6.92
N ARG A 133 -11.40 10.20 7.39
CA ARG A 133 -11.39 11.38 6.52
C ARG A 133 -10.25 11.34 5.51
N PHE A 134 -9.08 10.83 5.90
CA PHE A 134 -7.95 10.66 4.99
C PHE A 134 -8.32 9.76 3.79
N TYR A 135 -8.92 8.58 4.04
CA TYR A 135 -9.36 7.71 2.94
C TYR A 135 -10.48 8.35 2.10
N ALA A 136 -11.42 9.06 2.73
CA ALA A 136 -12.44 9.81 1.99
C ALA A 136 -11.82 10.86 1.06
N ASN A 137 -10.80 11.59 1.52
CA ASN A 137 -10.07 12.56 0.71
C ASN A 137 -9.25 11.92 -0.43
N CYS A 138 -8.93 10.63 -0.32
CA CYS A 138 -8.32 9.86 -1.42
C CYS A 138 -9.35 9.36 -2.45
N GLY A 139 -10.64 9.70 -2.29
CA GLY A 139 -11.73 9.33 -3.21
C GLY A 139 -12.49 8.06 -2.84
N PHE A 140 -12.17 7.42 -1.70
CA PHE A 140 -12.96 6.28 -1.22
C PHE A 140 -14.29 6.74 -0.62
N GLN A 141 -15.32 5.92 -0.80
CA GLN A 141 -16.62 6.12 -0.16
C GLN A 141 -16.83 5.05 0.90
N GLN A 142 -17.26 5.45 2.10
CA GLN A 142 -17.54 4.52 3.20
C GLN A 142 -19.00 4.01 3.11
N ASP A 143 -19.32 3.32 2.01
CA ASP A 143 -20.67 2.84 1.69
C ASP A 143 -20.79 1.30 1.67
N LYS A 144 -19.79 0.62 2.25
CA LYS A 144 -19.72 -0.84 2.42
C LYS A 144 -19.45 -1.20 3.87
N THR A 145 -20.00 -2.34 4.30
CA THR A 145 -19.74 -2.92 5.63
C THR A 145 -18.64 -3.98 5.54
N GLY A 146 -17.56 -3.81 6.30
CA GLY A 146 -16.46 -4.76 6.38
C GLY A 146 -16.72 -5.87 7.40
N PHE A 147 -16.34 -7.10 7.07
CA PHE A 147 -16.38 -8.26 7.97
C PHE A 147 -15.02 -8.95 7.95
N GLN A 148 -14.56 -9.43 9.10
CA GLN A 148 -13.30 -10.16 9.25
C GLN A 148 -13.52 -11.38 10.15
N ILE A 149 -12.92 -12.51 9.79
CA ILE A 149 -12.68 -13.67 10.67
C ILE A 149 -11.18 -13.89 10.77
N ARG A 150 -10.67 -14.15 11.97
CA ARG A 150 -9.26 -14.48 12.21
C ARG A 150 -9.16 -15.92 12.69
N ARG A 151 -8.11 -16.64 12.29
CA ARG A 151 -7.83 -17.98 12.82
C ARG A 151 -7.64 -17.86 14.34
N PRO A 152 -8.26 -18.73 15.16
CA PRO A 152 -7.97 -18.79 16.58
C PRO A 152 -6.46 -19.05 16.80
N GLY A 153 -5.87 -18.34 17.75
CA GLY A 153 -4.47 -18.52 18.15
C GLY A 153 -4.19 -19.88 18.74
#